data_AF-A0A0D0CWZ7-F1
#
_entry.id   AF-A0A0D0CWZ7-F1
#
_cell.length_a   1.000
_cell.length_b   1.000
_cell.length_c   1.000
_cell.angle_alpha   90.00
_cell.angle_beta   90.00
_cell.angle_gamma   90.00
#
_symmetry.space_group_name_H-M   'P 1'
#
loop_
_entity.id
_entity.type
_entity.pdbx_description
1 polymer ?
#
loop_
_entity_poly.entity_id
_entity_poly.type
_entity_poly.pdbx_seq_one_letter_code
_entity_poly.pdbx_strand_id
1 'polypeptide(L)'
;MFWNSQWHMGEGYICNNAAYGPTKEHFADNAHWFWTGSGVLHDKLWQQNLSFTELVYFVKDAKDEKGGKFFPSFGILASYLLVADLAYAQCAPMPTINEMGSMVWTLQKGARNGLEKLGYPVKLEIEVASSFKKVYHFLDQDKDFSRIKLGCAFDGIMLEHSLCKLSWDKVLERVYNKKNLVQTR
;
A
#
# COMPACT_ATOMS: atom_id res chain seq x y z
N MET A 1 -7.67 -33.69 32.83
CA MET A 1 -8.09 -33.65 31.42
C MET A 1 -6.98 -32.93 30.66
N PHE A 2 -6.18 -33.69 29.94
CA PHE A 2 -4.96 -33.20 29.29
C PHE A 2 -5.31 -32.37 28.05
N TRP A 3 -4.82 -31.14 27.99
CA TRP A 3 -4.76 -30.37 26.74
C TRP A 3 -3.62 -30.93 25.90
N ASN A 4 -3.90 -31.99 25.15
CA ASN A 4 -3.03 -32.47 24.07
C ASN A 4 -3.62 -31.97 22.75
N SER A 5 -3.16 -30.82 22.29
CA SER A 5 -3.28 -30.45 20.88
C SER A 5 -1.95 -29.85 20.44
N GLN A 6 -1.02 -30.72 20.05
CA GLN A 6 0.07 -30.35 19.17
C GLN A 6 -0.54 -29.97 17.82
N TRP A 7 -0.99 -28.72 17.70
CA TRP A 7 -1.17 -28.12 16.40
C TRP A 7 0.24 -27.85 15.86
N HIS A 8 0.77 -28.79 15.06
CA HIS A 8 1.83 -28.47 14.12
C HIS A 8 1.26 -27.53 13.07
N MET A 9 1.05 -26.27 13.45
CA MET A 9 0.64 -25.23 12.54
C MET A 9 1.86 -24.95 11.67
N GLY A 10 1.90 -25.59 10.50
CA GLY A 10 2.94 -25.36 9.50
C GLY A 10 3.06 -23.87 9.21
N GLU A 11 4.21 -23.44 8.68
CA GLU A 11 4.55 -22.03 8.46
C GLU A 11 3.44 -21.20 7.77
N GLY A 12 2.61 -21.83 6.93
CA GLY A 12 1.45 -21.21 6.29
C GLY A 12 0.31 -20.78 7.22
N TYR A 13 0.33 -21.12 8.52
CA TYR A 13 -0.60 -20.59 9.51
C TYR A 13 -0.26 -19.16 9.92
N ILE A 14 1.04 -18.80 9.94
CA ILE A 14 1.49 -17.52 10.47
C ILE A 14 1.23 -16.38 9.47
N CYS A 15 1.41 -16.64 8.17
CA CYS A 15 1.21 -15.63 7.14
C CYS A 15 0.78 -16.24 5.81
N ASN A 16 -0.22 -15.65 5.18
CA ASN A 16 -0.50 -15.92 3.78
C ASN A 16 0.58 -15.24 2.92
N ASN A 17 1.60 -16.00 2.53
CA ASN A 17 2.72 -15.52 1.71
C ASN A 17 2.27 -14.82 0.41
N ALA A 18 1.09 -15.16 -0.13
CA ALA A 18 0.57 -14.51 -1.34
C ALA A 18 0.11 -13.06 -1.11
N ALA A 19 -0.23 -12.68 0.13
CA ALA A 19 -0.79 -11.37 0.43
C ALA A 19 0.27 -10.25 0.42
N TYR A 20 1.52 -10.56 0.79
CA TYR A 20 2.59 -9.57 0.96
C TYR A 20 3.65 -9.60 -0.16
N GLY A 21 3.34 -10.31 -1.25
CA GLY A 21 4.24 -10.51 -2.38
C GLY A 21 5.27 -11.62 -2.14
N PRO A 22 5.96 -12.05 -3.21
CA PRO A 22 6.92 -13.15 -3.11
C PRO A 22 8.15 -12.70 -2.31
N THR A 23 8.42 -13.37 -1.20
CA THR A 23 9.72 -13.32 -0.53
C THR A 23 10.08 -14.70 -0.01
N LYS A 24 11.38 -14.97 0.07
CA LYS A 24 11.93 -16.22 0.59
C LYS A 24 12.16 -16.17 2.09
N GLU A 25 11.71 -15.11 2.77
CA GLU A 25 12.17 -14.78 4.13
C GLU A 25 10.99 -14.53 5.10
N HIS A 26 9.79 -15.02 4.79
CA HIS A 26 8.63 -15.04 5.71
C HIS A 26 8.70 -16.22 6.68
N PHE A 27 9.73 -16.25 7.52
CA PHE A 27 9.89 -17.27 8.56
C PHE A 27 9.84 -16.65 9.95
N ALA A 28 9.30 -17.39 10.92
CA ALA A 28 9.27 -16.96 12.32
C ALA A 28 10.69 -16.69 12.86
N ASP A 29 11.69 -17.42 12.36
CA ASP A 29 13.09 -17.25 12.72
C ASP A 29 13.63 -15.84 12.39
N ASN A 30 13.02 -15.13 11.44
CA ASN A 30 13.41 -13.76 11.11
C ASN A 30 12.87 -12.69 12.07
N ALA A 31 12.06 -13.08 13.07
CA ALA A 31 11.45 -12.14 14.03
C ALA A 31 12.49 -11.27 14.76
N HIS A 32 13.64 -11.85 15.11
CA HIS A 32 14.72 -11.13 15.80
C HIS A 32 15.33 -10.00 14.94
N TRP A 33 15.37 -10.16 13.62
CA TRP A 33 15.80 -9.10 12.70
C TRP A 33 14.85 -7.91 12.73
N PHE A 34 13.53 -8.16 12.75
CA PHE A 34 12.54 -7.07 12.85
C PHE A 34 12.66 -6.33 14.18
N TRP A 35 12.88 -7.04 15.28
CA TRP A 35 13.07 -6.39 16.58
C TRP A 35 14.33 -5.50 16.59
N THR A 36 15.43 -6.01 16.04
CA THR A 36 16.69 -5.24 15.92
C THR A 36 16.51 -4.03 14.99
N GLY A 37 15.91 -4.24 13.82
CA GLY A 37 15.61 -3.20 12.84
C GLY A 37 14.65 -2.13 13.37
N SER A 38 13.75 -2.48 14.29
CA SER A 38 12.79 -1.54 14.87
C SER A 38 13.45 -0.39 15.62
N GLY A 39 14.58 -0.63 16.29
CA GLY A 39 15.36 0.44 16.94
C GLY A 39 15.92 1.43 15.92
N VAL A 40 16.50 0.92 14.83
CA VAL A 40 17.03 1.75 13.74
C VAL A 40 15.92 2.53 13.04
N LEU A 41 14.77 1.91 12.83
CA LEU A 41 13.59 2.58 12.28
C LEU A 41 13.07 3.65 13.24
N HIS A 42 12.97 3.37 14.53
CA HIS A 42 12.55 4.33 15.54
C HIS A 42 13.45 5.58 15.53
N ASP A 43 14.77 5.39 15.53
CA ASP A 43 15.73 6.49 15.48
C ASP A 43 15.56 7.30 14.19
N LYS A 44 15.26 6.63 13.07
CA LYS A 44 15.01 7.29 11.79
C LYS A 44 13.72 8.10 11.78
N LEU A 45 12.64 7.57 12.37
CA LEU A 45 11.37 8.26 12.54
C LEU A 45 11.53 9.49 13.43
N TRP A 46 12.32 9.37 14.51
CA TRP A 46 12.56 10.47 15.45
C TRP A 46 13.29 11.67 14.82
N GLN A 47 14.13 11.42 13.81
CA GLN A 47 14.80 12.50 13.06
C GLN A 47 13.83 13.35 12.23
N GLN A 48 12.63 12.84 11.90
CA GLN A 48 11.57 13.52 11.14
C GLN A 48 12.05 14.25 9.86
N ASN A 49 13.08 13.73 9.20
CA ASN A 49 13.74 14.39 8.07
C ASN A 49 13.57 13.66 6.73
N LEU A 50 12.80 12.58 6.71
CA LEU A 50 12.49 11.84 5.49
C LEU A 50 11.08 12.17 5.01
N SER A 51 10.91 12.23 3.70
CA SER A 51 9.59 12.11 3.06
C SER A 51 9.02 10.70 3.25
N PHE A 52 7.72 10.55 2.94
CA PHE A 52 7.06 9.24 3.01
C PHE A 52 7.78 8.22 2.11
N THR A 53 8.10 8.63 0.88
CA THR A 53 8.73 7.75 -0.11
C THR A 53 10.14 7.33 0.33
N GLU A 54 10.93 8.26 0.85
CA GLU A 54 12.28 7.96 1.36
C GLU A 54 12.22 6.98 2.53
N LEU A 55 11.23 7.11 3.41
CA LEU A 55 11.03 6.20 4.53
C LEU A 55 10.62 4.79 4.06
N VAL A 56 9.79 4.67 3.01
CA VAL A 56 9.46 3.39 2.38
C VAL A 56 10.72 2.71 1.84
N TYR A 57 11.56 3.43 1.11
CA TYR A 57 12.81 2.87 0.59
C TYR A 57 13.83 2.57 1.69
N PHE A 58 13.88 3.37 2.75
CA PHE A 58 14.66 3.09 3.93
C PHE A 58 14.26 1.75 4.55
N VAL A 59 12.97 1.52 4.83
CA VAL A 59 12.49 0.23 5.37
C VAL A 59 12.84 -0.94 4.45
N LYS A 60 12.71 -0.76 3.13
CA LYS A 60 12.99 -1.80 2.12
C LYS A 60 14.48 -2.16 2.05
N ASP A 61 15.37 -1.17 2.12
CA ASP A 61 16.77 -1.30 1.70
C ASP A 61 17.80 -1.07 2.81
N ALA A 62 17.38 -0.64 4.01
CA ALA A 62 18.30 -0.43 5.13
C ALA A 62 19.03 -1.73 5.51
N LYS A 63 20.34 -1.58 5.71
CA LYS A 63 21.27 -2.67 6.00
C LYS A 63 22.12 -2.36 7.23
N ASP A 64 22.53 -3.41 7.91
CA ASP A 64 23.52 -3.36 8.98
C ASP A 64 24.95 -3.16 8.43
N GLU A 65 25.93 -3.05 9.33
CA GLU A 65 27.35 -2.88 9.00
C GLU A 65 27.94 -4.05 8.21
N LYS A 66 27.31 -5.23 8.27
CA LYS A 66 27.71 -6.45 7.57
C LYS A 66 27.00 -6.58 6.22
N GLY A 67 26.14 -5.62 5.85
CA GLY A 67 25.37 -5.61 4.62
C GLY A 67 24.09 -6.46 4.65
N GLY A 68 23.72 -7.02 5.80
CA GLY A 68 22.46 -7.74 6.01
C GLY A 68 21.29 -6.77 6.14
N LYS A 69 20.13 -7.10 5.57
CA LYS A 69 18.94 -6.25 5.67
C LYS A 69 18.39 -6.26 7.09
N PHE A 70 17.96 -5.10 7.60
CA PHE A 70 17.21 -5.03 8.86
C PHE A 70 15.81 -5.67 8.74
N PHE A 71 15.19 -5.53 7.56
CA PHE A 71 13.88 -6.09 7.25
C PHE A 71 13.98 -7.05 6.06
N PRO A 72 14.56 -8.25 6.26
CA PRO A 72 14.86 -9.19 5.16
C PRO A 72 13.61 -9.51 4.32
N SER A 73 12.50 -9.79 5.01
CA SER A 73 11.24 -10.15 4.36
C SER A 73 10.49 -9.00 3.68
N PHE A 74 10.94 -7.75 3.86
CA PHE A 74 10.22 -6.58 3.39
C PHE A 74 10.61 -6.25 1.94
N GLY A 75 9.69 -6.60 1.02
CA GLY A 75 9.66 -6.03 -0.31
C GLY A 75 9.09 -4.61 -0.30
N ILE A 76 8.98 -4.01 -1.50
CA ILE A 76 8.44 -2.65 -1.65
C ILE A 76 7.00 -2.52 -1.13
N LEU A 77 6.18 -3.56 -1.34
CA LEU A 77 4.78 -3.56 -0.88
C LEU A 77 4.67 -3.59 0.66
N ALA A 78 5.37 -4.52 1.31
CA ALA A 78 5.35 -4.61 2.77
C ALA A 78 5.91 -3.34 3.43
N SER A 79 6.96 -2.75 2.83
CA SER A 79 7.53 -1.48 3.29
C SER A 79 6.54 -0.33 3.15
N TYR A 80 5.84 -0.23 2.02
CA TYR A 80 4.78 0.75 1.80
C TYR A 80 3.66 0.62 2.84
N LEU A 81 3.18 -0.60 3.08
CA LEU A 81 2.09 -0.86 4.04
C LEU A 81 2.48 -0.46 5.47
N LEU A 82 3.69 -0.84 5.91
CA LEU A 82 4.17 -0.44 7.23
C LEU A 82 4.25 1.09 7.37
N VAL A 83 4.79 1.79 6.38
CA VAL A 83 4.93 3.25 6.44
C VAL A 83 3.56 3.94 6.35
N ALA A 84 2.60 3.39 5.60
CA ALA A 84 1.23 3.87 5.58
C ALA A 84 0.56 3.74 6.96
N ASP A 85 0.71 2.61 7.64
CA ASP A 85 0.19 2.41 8.99
C ASP A 85 0.85 3.37 10.00
N LEU A 86 2.18 3.57 9.89
CA LEU A 86 2.91 4.54 10.71
C LEU A 86 2.46 5.98 10.43
N ALA A 87 2.10 6.31 9.20
CA ALA A 87 1.59 7.64 8.85
C ALA A 87 0.22 7.89 9.47
N TYR A 88 -0.69 6.91 9.44
CA TYR A 88 -1.97 6.98 10.17
C TYR A 88 -1.79 7.04 11.69
N ALA A 89 -0.77 6.37 12.22
CA ALA A 89 -0.39 6.47 13.63
C ALA A 89 0.34 7.77 13.99
N GLN A 90 0.55 8.69 13.03
CA GLN A 90 1.27 9.96 13.19
C GLN A 90 2.75 9.80 13.58
N CYS A 91 3.33 8.63 13.33
CA CYS A 91 4.75 8.33 13.53
C CYS A 91 5.60 8.64 12.28
N ALA A 92 4.98 8.62 11.10
CA ALA A 92 5.59 8.92 9.81
C ALA A 92 4.86 10.09 9.13
N PRO A 93 5.51 10.81 8.19
CA PRO A 93 4.84 11.85 7.41
C PRO A 93 3.75 11.23 6.53
N MET A 94 2.61 11.92 6.40
CA MET A 94 1.62 11.56 5.39
C MET A 94 2.18 11.78 3.98
N PRO A 95 1.92 10.88 3.02
CA PRO A 95 2.40 11.07 1.67
C PRO A 95 1.69 12.22 0.98
N THR A 96 2.43 12.97 0.17
CA THR A 96 1.82 13.88 -0.79
C THR A 96 1.13 13.12 -1.92
N ILE A 97 0.23 13.77 -2.64
CA ILE A 97 -0.46 13.15 -3.79
C ILE A 97 0.51 12.78 -4.92
N ASN A 98 1.57 13.56 -5.10
CA ASN A 98 2.59 13.25 -6.10
C ASN A 98 3.37 11.99 -5.69
N GLU A 99 3.78 11.88 -4.42
CA GLU A 99 4.43 10.66 -3.90
C GLU A 99 3.52 9.45 -4.04
N MET A 100 2.23 9.58 -3.70
CA MET A 100 1.28 8.49 -3.88
C MET A 100 1.17 8.06 -5.35
N GLY A 101 1.11 8.99 -6.29
CA GLY A 101 1.11 8.67 -7.73
C GLY A 101 2.34 7.87 -8.16
N SER A 102 3.54 8.27 -7.74
CA SER A 102 4.78 7.52 -7.98
C SER A 102 4.81 6.17 -7.26
N MET A 103 4.23 6.07 -6.07
CA MET A 103 4.09 4.79 -5.36
C MET A 103 3.13 3.84 -6.08
N VAL A 104 2.02 4.32 -6.64
CA VAL A 104 1.12 3.48 -7.47
C VAL A 104 1.87 2.90 -8.67
N TRP A 105 2.71 3.71 -9.33
CA TRP A 105 3.58 3.22 -10.40
C TRP A 105 4.58 2.19 -9.87
N THR A 106 5.26 2.47 -8.77
CA THR A 106 6.31 1.60 -8.22
C THR A 106 5.76 0.24 -7.79
N LEU A 107 4.58 0.21 -7.16
CA LEU A 107 3.97 -1.02 -6.65
C LEU A 107 3.50 -1.93 -7.80
N GLN A 108 3.08 -1.37 -8.95
CA GLN A 108 2.54 -2.13 -10.10
C GLN A 108 1.42 -3.12 -9.68
N LYS A 109 0.57 -2.70 -8.73
CA LYS A 109 -0.53 -3.52 -8.18
C LYS A 109 -1.91 -2.99 -8.59
N GLY A 110 -2.94 -3.38 -7.83
CA GLY A 110 -4.34 -3.17 -8.18
C GLY A 110 -4.72 -1.71 -8.43
N ALA A 111 -4.10 -0.74 -7.74
CA ALA A 111 -4.44 0.67 -7.96
C ALA A 111 -4.19 1.12 -9.41
N ARG A 112 -3.08 0.69 -10.02
CA ARG A 112 -2.78 0.94 -11.44
C ARG A 112 -3.87 0.34 -12.35
N ASN A 113 -4.26 -0.90 -12.10
CA ASN A 113 -5.34 -1.56 -12.84
C ASN A 113 -6.69 -0.85 -12.63
N GLY A 114 -6.93 -0.31 -11.43
CA GLY A 114 -8.11 0.51 -11.13
C GLY A 114 -8.15 1.77 -11.99
N LEU A 115 -7.03 2.49 -12.11
CA LEU A 115 -6.91 3.65 -13.01
C LEU A 115 -7.17 3.28 -14.47
N GLU A 116 -6.61 2.16 -14.94
CA GLU A 116 -6.82 1.67 -16.30
C GLU A 116 -8.30 1.36 -16.58
N LYS A 117 -8.97 0.69 -15.64
CA LYS A 117 -10.42 0.40 -15.74
C LYS A 117 -11.29 1.65 -15.77
N LEU A 118 -10.85 2.73 -15.12
CA LEU A 118 -11.50 4.03 -15.19
C LEU A 118 -11.21 4.78 -16.50
N GLY A 119 -10.42 4.21 -17.41
CA GLY A 119 -10.09 4.79 -18.72
C GLY A 119 -8.91 5.75 -18.70
N TYR A 120 -8.12 5.77 -17.61
CA TYR A 120 -6.94 6.64 -17.51
C TYR A 120 -5.68 5.98 -18.10
N PRO A 121 -4.74 6.78 -18.66
CA PRO A 121 -3.47 6.26 -19.15
C PRO A 121 -2.56 5.79 -18.00
N VAL A 122 -1.92 4.63 -18.19
CA VAL A 122 -1.10 3.94 -17.18
C VAL A 122 0.15 3.25 -17.74
N LYS A 123 0.66 3.68 -18.90
CA LYS A 123 1.82 3.04 -19.55
C LYS A 123 3.14 3.56 -19.00
N LEU A 124 3.20 4.86 -18.68
CA LEU A 124 4.38 5.53 -18.14
C LEU A 124 4.14 5.96 -16.69
N GLU A 125 5.22 6.12 -15.93
CA GLU A 125 5.15 6.64 -14.55
C GLU A 125 4.44 7.99 -14.48
N ILE A 126 4.81 8.92 -15.37
CA ILE A 126 4.22 10.26 -15.41
C ILE A 126 2.72 10.22 -15.71
N GLU A 127 2.28 9.25 -16.52
CA GLU A 127 0.87 9.04 -16.80
C GLU A 127 0.15 8.52 -15.56
N VAL A 128 0.69 7.50 -14.89
CA VAL A 128 0.09 6.95 -13.66
C VAL A 128 -0.02 8.02 -12.58
N ALA A 129 1.04 8.79 -12.32
CA ALA A 129 1.03 9.84 -11.31
C ALA A 129 0.02 10.95 -11.64
N SER A 130 -0.03 11.38 -12.92
CA SER A 130 -1.00 12.38 -13.39
C SER A 130 -2.44 11.88 -13.29
N SER A 131 -2.69 10.64 -13.70
CA SER A 131 -3.99 9.98 -13.63
C SER A 131 -4.47 9.83 -12.19
N PHE A 132 -3.61 9.37 -11.30
CA PHE A 132 -3.90 9.26 -9.87
C PHE A 132 -4.29 10.62 -9.27
N LYS A 133 -3.49 11.66 -9.55
CA LYS A 133 -3.76 13.02 -9.09
C LYS A 133 -5.09 13.58 -9.62
N LYS A 134 -5.44 13.30 -10.88
CA LYS A 134 -6.73 13.69 -11.46
C LYS A 134 -7.91 13.05 -10.74
N VAL A 135 -7.84 11.74 -10.49
CA VAL A 135 -8.90 11.02 -9.74
C VAL A 135 -9.00 11.56 -8.32
N TYR A 136 -7.86 11.79 -7.65
CA TYR A 136 -7.83 12.39 -6.33
C TYR A 136 -8.54 13.74 -6.31
N HIS A 137 -8.15 14.69 -7.17
CA HIS A 137 -8.76 16.02 -7.19
C HIS A 137 -10.23 16.00 -7.61
N PHE A 138 -10.63 15.10 -8.51
CA PHE A 138 -12.03 14.93 -8.88
C PHE A 138 -12.87 14.55 -7.66
N LEU A 139 -12.48 13.50 -6.92
CA LEU A 139 -13.17 13.09 -5.70
C LEU A 139 -13.04 14.14 -4.59
N ASP A 140 -11.91 14.81 -4.52
CA ASP A 140 -11.67 15.84 -3.52
C ASP A 140 -12.55 17.10 -3.74
N GLN A 141 -12.95 17.37 -4.97
CA GLN A 141 -13.80 18.53 -5.30
C GLN A 141 -15.27 18.16 -5.42
N ASP A 142 -15.59 16.86 -5.40
CA ASP A 142 -16.96 16.37 -5.53
C ASP A 142 -17.79 16.66 -4.26
N LYS A 143 -18.89 17.38 -4.45
CA LYS A 143 -19.78 17.82 -3.37
C LYS A 143 -20.56 16.66 -2.75
N ASP A 144 -20.91 15.65 -3.55
CA ASP A 144 -21.63 14.48 -3.06
C ASP A 144 -20.69 13.56 -2.28
N PHE A 145 -19.43 13.48 -2.71
CA PHE A 145 -18.37 12.75 -2.02
C PHE A 145 -17.96 13.41 -0.70
N SER A 146 -18.20 14.71 -0.54
CA SER A 146 -17.86 15.46 0.68
C SER A 146 -18.52 14.87 1.95
N ARG A 147 -19.73 14.28 1.83
CA ARG A 147 -20.38 13.60 2.98
C ARG A 147 -19.66 12.33 3.39
N ILE A 148 -19.06 11.62 2.43
CA ILE A 148 -18.27 10.41 2.68
C ILE A 148 -16.96 10.79 3.37
N LYS A 149 -16.29 11.85 2.92
CA LYS A 149 -15.03 12.32 3.55
C LYS A 149 -15.16 12.71 5.02
N LEU A 150 -16.33 13.19 5.45
CA LEU A 150 -16.57 13.49 6.86
C LEU A 150 -16.59 12.23 7.73
N GLY A 151 -16.99 11.08 7.16
CA GLY A 151 -17.06 9.80 7.85
C GLY A 151 -15.82 8.91 7.69
N CYS A 152 -15.05 9.10 6.62
CA CYS A 152 -13.79 8.39 6.38
C CYS A 152 -12.70 9.37 5.98
N ALA A 153 -11.55 9.32 6.67
CA ALA A 153 -10.36 10.08 6.29
C ALA A 153 -10.03 9.79 4.83
N PHE A 154 -10.32 10.76 3.94
CA PHE A 154 -10.02 10.65 2.51
C PHE A 154 -8.67 11.29 2.25
N ASP A 155 -7.74 10.46 1.82
CA ASP A 155 -6.38 10.85 1.45
C ASP A 155 -5.85 9.96 0.31
N GLY A 156 -4.59 10.15 -0.06
CA GLY A 156 -3.98 9.40 -1.14
C GLY A 156 -3.80 7.90 -0.83
N ILE A 157 -3.58 7.51 0.43
CA ILE A 157 -3.47 6.09 0.80
C ILE A 157 -4.84 5.42 0.65
N MET A 158 -5.89 6.06 1.14
CA MET A 158 -7.26 5.57 1.01
C MET A 158 -7.69 5.44 -0.46
N LEU A 159 -7.33 6.41 -1.31
CA LEU A 159 -7.61 6.33 -2.75
C LEU A 159 -6.87 5.17 -3.42
N GLU A 160 -5.58 4.98 -3.14
CA GLU A 160 -4.82 3.82 -3.63
C GLU A 160 -5.54 2.52 -3.30
N HIS A 161 -5.93 2.35 -2.03
CA HIS A 161 -6.60 1.14 -1.57
C HIS A 161 -7.94 0.93 -2.28
N SER A 162 -8.72 2.01 -2.45
CA SER A 162 -10.01 1.98 -3.15
C SER A 162 -9.87 1.57 -4.61
N LEU A 163 -8.88 2.13 -5.33
CA LEU A 163 -8.56 1.75 -6.71
C LEU A 163 -8.07 0.30 -6.80
N CYS A 164 -7.31 -0.15 -5.80
CA CYS A 164 -6.88 -1.53 -5.71
C CYS A 164 -8.08 -2.49 -5.63
N LYS A 165 -9.10 -2.17 -4.83
CA LYS A 165 -10.34 -2.97 -4.75
C LYS A 165 -11.16 -2.91 -6.03
N LEU A 166 -11.24 -1.75 -6.70
CA LEU A 166 -11.91 -1.61 -7.99
C LEU A 166 -11.34 -2.57 -9.06
N SER A 167 -10.04 -2.89 -8.99
CA SER A 167 -9.43 -3.85 -9.93
C SER A 167 -10.02 -5.27 -9.83
N TRP A 168 -10.66 -5.62 -8.71
CA TRP A 168 -11.27 -6.93 -8.47
C TRP A 168 -12.79 -6.92 -8.57
N ASP A 169 -13.42 -5.74 -8.53
CA ASP A 169 -14.87 -5.66 -8.35
C ASP A 169 -15.64 -5.82 -9.68
N LYS A 170 -16.17 -7.03 -9.89
CA LYS A 170 -17.10 -7.36 -10.99
C LYS A 170 -18.44 -6.62 -10.88
N VAL A 171 -18.77 -6.03 -9.74
CA VAL A 171 -19.98 -5.22 -9.55
C VAL A 171 -19.81 -3.86 -10.22
N LEU A 172 -18.65 -3.21 -10.06
CA LEU A 172 -18.38 -1.92 -10.69
C LEU A 172 -18.25 -2.05 -12.22
N GLU A 173 -17.72 -3.16 -12.71
CA GLU A 173 -17.75 -3.51 -14.13
C GLU A 173 -19.20 -3.62 -14.68
N ARG A 174 -20.11 -4.23 -13.90
CA ARG A 174 -21.55 -4.29 -14.24
C ARG A 174 -22.22 -2.91 -14.23
N VAL A 175 -21.89 -2.05 -13.27
CA VAL A 175 -22.46 -0.69 -13.17
C VAL A 175 -21.94 0.22 -14.30
N TYR A 176 -20.65 0.16 -14.59
CA TYR A 176 -20.03 0.94 -15.67
C TYR A 176 -20.57 0.54 -17.04
N ASN A 177 -20.64 -0.77 -17.33
CA ASN A 177 -21.21 -1.28 -18.58
C ASN A 177 -22.69 -0.90 -18.73
N LYS A 178 -23.45 -0.86 -17.63
CA LYS A 178 -24.86 -0.43 -17.65
C LYS A 178 -25.02 1.06 -17.98
N LYS A 179 -24.12 1.94 -17.54
CA LYS A 179 -24.15 3.38 -17.89
C LYS A 179 -23.77 3.63 -19.35
N ASN A 180 -22.78 2.93 -19.88
CA ASN A 180 -22.37 3.09 -21.29
C ASN A 180 -23.42 2.56 -22.29
N LEU A 181 -24.19 1.54 -21.91
CA LEU A 181 -25.34 1.06 -22.70
C LEU A 181 -26.53 2.02 -22.73
N VAL A 182 -26.62 2.96 -21.76
CA VAL A 182 -27.68 3.96 -21.69
C VAL A 182 -27.32 5.23 -22.47
N GLN A 183 -26.02 5.53 -22.66
CA GLN A 183 -25.56 6.68 -23.45
C GLN A 183 -25.47 6.41 -24.97
N THR A 184 -25.68 5.16 -25.41
CA THR A 184 -25.65 4.76 -26.83
C THR A 184 -27.03 4.51 -27.44
N ARG A 185 -28.10 4.93 -26.76
CA ARG A 185 -29.48 4.97 -27.28
C ARG A 185 -29.97 6.40 -27.35
#